data_AF-T1CVN1-F1
#
_entry.id   AF-T1CVN1-F1
#
_cell.length_a   1.000
_cell.length_b   1.000
_cell.length_c   1.000
_cell.angle_alpha   90.00
_cell.angle_beta   90.00
_cell.angle_gamma   90.00
#
_symmetry.space_group_name_H-M   'P 1'
#
loop_
_entity.id
_entity.type
_entity.pdbx_description
1 polymer ?
#
loop_
_entity_poly.entity_id
_entity_poly.type
_entity_poly.pdbx_seq_one_letter_code
_entity_poly.pdbx_strand_id
1 'polypeptide(L)'
;STGRGRGREVLSVVRSTDLVLFLVDPEHTNLRALITELESSGVRLNTRPPKIVVTTHDRGGLTIASTVKLTHLAGGLAAEIAREFGMHNGHIV
;
A
#
# COMPACT_ATOMS: atom_id res chain seq x y z
N SER A 1 -2.23 -14.75 12.84
CA SER A 1 -3.27 -15.51 13.53
C SER A 1 -3.24 -16.96 13.05
N THR A 2 -3.25 -17.88 13.99
CA THR A 2 -3.39 -19.33 13.78
C THR A 2 -4.87 -19.66 13.52
N GLY A 3 -5.18 -20.28 12.38
CA GLY A 3 -6.32 -21.20 12.27
C GLY A 3 -7.53 -20.82 11.39
N ARG A 4 -7.80 -21.70 10.42
CA ARG A 4 -9.13 -22.07 9.88
C ARG A 4 -9.85 -21.14 8.88
N GLY A 5 -9.14 -20.29 8.13
CA GLY A 5 -9.69 -19.66 6.91
C GLY A 5 -10.71 -18.52 7.11
N ARG A 6 -11.37 -18.42 8.27
CA ARG A 6 -12.35 -17.36 8.58
C ARG A 6 -11.75 -15.96 8.62
N GLY A 7 -10.48 -15.82 8.99
CA GLY A 7 -9.77 -14.53 8.94
C GLY A 7 -9.71 -13.97 7.52
N ARG A 8 -9.61 -14.82 6.50
CA ARG A 8 -9.57 -14.39 5.09
C ARG A 8 -10.93 -13.88 4.61
N GLU A 9 -12.02 -14.50 5.06
CA GLU A 9 -13.39 -14.07 4.76
C GLU A 9 -13.68 -12.71 5.39
N VAL A 10 -13.36 -12.54 6.68
CA VAL A 10 -13.57 -11.27 7.41
C VAL A 10 -12.78 -10.13 6.77
N LEU A 11 -11.49 -10.33 6.46
CA LEU A 11 -10.68 -9.31 5.79
C LEU A 11 -11.19 -8.98 4.38
N SER A 12 -11.85 -9.93 3.71
CA SER A 12 -12.47 -9.67 2.40
C SER A 12 -13.66 -8.74 2.50
N VAL A 13 -14.49 -8.89 3.54
CA VAL A 13 -15.62 -7.98 3.78
C VAL A 13 -15.11 -6.55 4.01
N VAL A 14 -14.07 -6.40 4.84
CA VAL A 14 -13.50 -5.07 5.16
C VAL A 14 -13.00 -4.31 3.92
N ARG A 15 -12.46 -5.01 2.91
CA ARG A 15 -12.03 -4.35 1.65
C ARG A 15 -13.18 -3.74 0.85
N SER A 16 -14.42 -4.14 1.11
CA SER A 16 -15.62 -3.65 0.42
C SER A 16 -16.48 -2.70 1.25
N THR A 17 -16.06 -2.33 2.47
CA THR A 17 -16.82 -1.41 3.33
C THR A 17 -16.44 0.05 3.11
N ASP A 18 -17.42 0.94 3.23
CA ASP A 18 -17.19 2.40 3.19
C ASP A 18 -16.61 2.96 4.50
N LEU A 19 -16.81 2.27 5.62
CA LEU A 19 -16.38 2.71 6.95
C LEU A 19 -16.04 1.53 7.87
N VAL A 20 -14.95 1.67 8.62
CA VAL A 20 -14.57 0.76 9.71
C VAL A 20 -14.65 1.52 11.03
N LEU A 21 -15.44 1.01 11.99
CA LEU A 21 -15.53 1.54 13.35
C LEU A 21 -14.83 0.59 14.31
N PHE A 22 -13.82 1.09 15.04
CA PHE A 22 -13.19 0.34 16.10
C PHE A 22 -13.92 0.56 17.42
N LEU A 23 -14.48 -0.51 17.96
CA LEU A 23 -15.01 -0.54 19.32
C LEU A 23 -13.89 -1.05 20.24
N VAL A 24 -13.33 -0.17 21.07
CA VAL A 24 -12.20 -0.48 21.95
C VAL A 24 -12.53 -0.13 23.39
N ASP A 25 -12.00 -0.93 24.32
CA ASP A 25 -11.97 -0.63 25.74
C ASP A 25 -10.81 0.36 26.02
N PRO A 26 -11.07 1.52 26.64
CA PRO A 26 -10.02 2.47 27.00
C PRO A 26 -8.93 1.89 27.91
N GLU A 27 -9.23 0.89 28.74
CA GLU A 27 -8.25 0.27 29.66
C GLU A 27 -7.42 -0.83 29.00
N HIS A 28 -7.93 -1.45 27.93
CA HIS A 28 -7.29 -2.57 27.22
C HIS A 28 -7.24 -2.33 25.71
N THR A 29 -6.71 -1.18 25.29
CA THR A 29 -6.66 -0.81 23.88
C THR A 29 -5.52 -1.52 23.13
N ASN A 30 -5.86 -2.42 22.20
CA ASN A 30 -4.92 -2.96 21.20
C ASN A 30 -5.19 -2.42 19.77
N LEU A 31 -5.53 -1.14 19.67
CA LEU A 31 -5.89 -0.50 18.41
C LEU A 31 -4.76 -0.57 17.37
N ARG A 32 -3.50 -0.47 17.79
CA ARG A 32 -2.34 -0.54 16.88
C ARG A 32 -2.25 -1.87 16.17
N ALA A 33 -2.41 -3.00 16.87
CA ALA A 33 -2.35 -4.31 16.24
C ALA A 33 -3.48 -4.50 15.22
N LEU A 34 -4.68 -4.00 15.55
CA LEU A 34 -5.83 -4.05 14.64
C LEU A 34 -5.57 -3.23 13.36
N ILE A 35 -5.02 -2.02 13.50
CA ILE A 35 -4.64 -1.18 12.35
C ILE A 35 -3.60 -1.90 11.50
N THR A 36 -2.54 -2.43 12.11
CA THR A 36 -1.47 -3.14 11.39
C THR A 36 -1.98 -4.38 10.66
N GLU A 37 -2.90 -5.15 11.26
CA GLU A 37 -3.50 -6.32 10.60
C GLU A 37 -4.33 -5.91 9.37
N LEU A 38 -5.14 -4.85 9.49
CA LEU A 38 -5.91 -4.33 8.35
C LEU A 38 -4.99 -3.78 7.25
N GLU A 39 -3.94 -3.04 7.60
CA GLU A 39 -2.97 -2.52 6.63
C GLU A 39 -2.21 -3.63 5.91
N SER A 40 -1.84 -4.70 6.64
CA SER A 40 -1.21 -5.89 6.07
C SER A 40 -2.13 -6.64 5.10
N SER A 41 -3.45 -6.49 5.24
CA SER A 41 -4.44 -7.07 4.33
C SER A 41 -4.73 -6.24 3.08
N GLY A 42 -4.07 -5.08 2.93
CA GLY A 42 -4.23 -4.16 1.80
C GLY A 42 -5.26 -3.04 2.02
N VAL A 43 -5.84 -2.94 3.23
CA VAL A 43 -6.73 -1.82 3.58
C VAL A 43 -5.89 -0.60 3.94
N ARG A 44 -6.37 0.61 3.62
CA ARG A 44 -5.68 1.87 3.88
C ARG A 44 -6.63 2.81 4.60
N LEU A 45 -6.47 2.92 5.92
CA LEU A 45 -7.36 3.70 6.78
C LEU A 45 -6.99 5.17 6.74
N ASN A 46 -7.98 6.07 6.65
CA ASN A 46 -7.80 7.53 6.74
C ASN A 46 -6.71 8.11 5.80
N THR A 47 -6.45 7.46 4.66
CA THR A 47 -5.44 7.88 3.69
C THR A 47 -6.05 8.05 2.32
N ARG A 48 -5.38 8.83 1.47
CA ARG A 48 -5.76 9.01 0.07
C ARG A 48 -4.72 8.30 -0.81
N PRO A 49 -5.11 7.82 -2.01
CA PRO A 49 -4.15 7.29 -2.97
C PRO A 49 -3.03 8.32 -3.22
N PRO A 50 -1.77 7.86 -3.29
CA PRO A 50 -0.65 8.75 -3.61
C PRO A 50 -0.84 9.31 -5.03
N LYS A 51 -0.41 10.56 -5.23
CA LYS A 51 -0.46 11.23 -6.53
C LYS A 51 0.74 10.79 -7.37
N ILE A 52 0.69 9.58 -7.90
CA ILE A 52 1.76 8.99 -8.72
C ILE A 52 1.11 8.44 -9.99
N VAL A 53 1.75 8.67 -11.13
CA VAL A 53 1.35 8.10 -12.42
C VAL A 53 2.43 7.14 -12.90
N VAL A 54 2.05 5.89 -13.16
CA VAL A 54 2.93 4.85 -13.69
C VAL A 54 2.44 4.46 -15.08
N THR A 55 3.27 4.71 -16.09
CA THR A 55 2.96 4.37 -17.50
C THR A 55 4.00 3.37 -18.01
N THR A 56 3.56 2.21 -18.49
CA THR A 56 4.46 1.20 -19.07
C THR A 56 4.73 1.50 -20.54
N HIS A 57 5.93 1.15 -21.00
CA HIS A 57 6.34 1.24 -22.39
C HIS A 57 6.94 -0.10 -22.85
N ASP A 58 7.01 -0.32 -24.15
CA ASP A 58 7.61 -1.56 -24.68
C ASP A 58 9.15 -1.53 -24.63
N ARG A 59 9.74 -0.34 -24.79
CA ARG A 59 11.19 -0.10 -24.87
C ARG A 59 11.53 1.29 -24.31
N GLY A 60 12.82 1.56 -24.09
CA GLY A 60 13.33 2.89 -23.71
C GLY A 60 13.77 3.05 -22.26
N GLY A 61 13.74 1.98 -21.46
CA GLY A 61 14.15 2.00 -20.06
C GLY A 61 13.14 2.70 -19.14
N LEU A 62 13.51 2.84 -17.86
CA LEU A 62 12.71 3.54 -16.86
C LEU A 62 13.11 5.01 -16.78
N THR A 63 12.12 5.89 -16.89
CA THR A 63 12.26 7.32 -16.62
C THR A 63 11.45 7.66 -15.36
N ILE A 64 12.10 8.28 -14.38
CA ILE A 64 11.47 8.68 -13.12
C ILE A 64 11.62 10.19 -12.99
N ALA A 65 10.49 10.89 -13.00
CA ALA A 65 10.41 12.32 -12.75
C ALA A 65 9.76 12.56 -11.39
N SER A 66 9.98 13.75 -10.82
CA SER A 66 9.32 14.16 -9.60
C SER A 66 9.00 15.64 -9.66
N THR A 67 7.82 16.00 -9.17
CA THR A 67 7.39 17.41 -9.05
C THR A 67 7.98 18.09 -7.81
N VAL A 68 8.49 17.31 -6.85
CA VAL A 68 9.07 17.78 -5.58
C VAL A 68 10.33 16.99 -5.22
N LYS A 69 11.11 17.48 -4.25
CA LYS A 69 12.27 16.71 -3.75
C LYS A 69 11.79 15.43 -3.06
N LEU A 70 12.27 14.27 -3.52
CA LEU A 70 12.00 12.98 -2.90
C LEU A 70 12.87 12.79 -1.65
N THR A 71 12.24 12.65 -0.48
CA THR A 71 12.94 12.48 0.81
C THR A 71 13.10 11.02 1.23
N HIS A 72 12.20 10.14 0.79
CA HIS A 72 12.15 8.73 1.18
C HIS A 72 12.44 7.74 0.03
N LEU A 73 12.47 8.23 -1.21
CA LEU A 73 12.76 7.44 -2.42
C LEU A 73 14.12 7.82 -3.02
N ALA A 74 15.15 7.93 -2.17
CA ALA A 74 16.51 8.27 -2.60
C ALA A 74 17.23 7.07 -3.23
N GLY A 75 18.37 7.34 -3.90
CA GLY A 75 19.30 6.30 -4.33
C GLY A 75 18.81 5.40 -5.48
N GLY A 76 17.79 5.79 -6.24
CA GLY A 76 17.25 4.97 -7.31
C GLY A 76 16.29 3.86 -6.85
N LEU A 77 15.90 3.86 -5.57
CA LEU A 77 14.98 2.88 -4.98
C LEU A 77 13.68 2.71 -5.78
N ALA A 78 13.12 3.81 -6.31
CA ALA A 78 11.92 3.75 -7.14
C ALA A 78 12.14 2.95 -8.45
N ALA A 79 13.33 3.00 -9.04
CA ALA A 79 13.68 2.20 -10.22
C ALA A 79 13.91 0.73 -9.86
N GLU A 80 14.47 0.45 -8.68
CA GLU A 80 14.66 -0.92 -8.18
C GLU A 80 13.31 -1.60 -7.93
N ILE A 81 12.41 -0.93 -7.22
CA ILE A 81 11.04 -1.42 -6.99
C ILE A 81 10.35 -1.69 -8.34
N ALA A 82 10.40 -0.75 -9.28
CA ALA A 82 9.76 -0.95 -10.59
C ALA A 82 10.29 -2.21 -11.31
N ARG A 83 11.60 -2.45 -11.29
CA ARG A 83 12.20 -3.65 -11.89
C ARG A 83 11.82 -4.93 -11.16
N GLU A 84 11.75 -4.90 -9.84
CA GLU A 84 11.31 -6.05 -9.02
C GLU A 84 9.88 -6.47 -9.38
N PHE A 85 9.00 -5.51 -9.67
CA PHE A 85 7.64 -5.75 -10.18
C PHE A 85 7.59 -6.05 -11.69
N GLY A 86 8.74 -6.27 -12.35
CA GLY A 86 8.84 -6.64 -13.76
C GLY A 86 8.75 -5.48 -14.75
N MET A 87 8.69 -4.23 -14.29
CA MET A 87 8.62 -3.04 -15.13
C MET A 87 10.03 -2.58 -15.52
N HIS A 88 10.44 -2.91 -16.73
CA HIS A 88 11.77 -2.57 -17.26
C HIS A 88 11.77 -1.30 -18.13
N ASN A 89 10.60 -0.94 -18.65
CA ASN A 89 10.41 0.19 -19.57
C ASN A 89 9.15 0.96 -19.15
N GLY A 90 9.27 2.29 -19.02
CA GLY A 90 8.13 3.12 -18.66
C GLY A 90 8.50 4.46 -18.03
N HIS A 91 7.47 5.23 -17.68
CA HIS A 91 7.56 6.57 -17.12
C HIS A 91 6.79 6.65 -15.79
N ILE A 92 7.46 7.13 -14.75
CA ILE A 92 6.92 7.29 -13.39
C ILE A 92 7.04 8.77 -13.00
N VAL A 93 5.94 9.40 -12.59
CA VAL A 93 5.88 10.82 -12.14
C VAL A 93 5.13 10.95 -10.84
#